data_AF-A0A925G5C8-F1
#
_entry.id   AF-A0A925G5C8-F1
#
_cell.length_a   1.000
_cell.length_b   1.000
_cell.length_c   1.000
_cell.angle_alpha   90.00
_cell.angle_beta   90.00
_cell.angle_gamma   90.00
#
_symmetry.space_group_name_H-M   'P 1'
#
loop_
_entity.id
_entity.type
_entity.pdbx_description
1 polymer ?
#
loop_
_entity_poly.entity_id
_entity_poly.type
_entity_poly.pdbx_seq_one_letter_code
_entity_poly.pdbx_strand_id
1 'polypeptide(L)'
;AAVFACNFSNHVYTLAAQIVRNNNLDFDLLKPLILETAEKVLTLNPLNAQTGPALRDDKITLNHHLEFLKNDPHLQEIYQSLSQSIINLHQKA
;
A
#
# COMPACT_ATOMS: atom_id res chain seq x y z
N ALA A 1 9.97 3.70 -15.24
CA ALA A 1 10.57 3.25 -13.96
C ALA A 1 10.53 4.34 -12.89
N ALA A 2 11.21 5.49 -13.06
CA ALA A 2 11.24 6.55 -12.03
C ALA A 2 9.85 7.08 -11.60
N VAL A 3 8.90 7.19 -12.54
CA VAL A 3 7.51 7.59 -12.24
C VAL A 3 6.85 6.61 -11.26
N PHE A 4 7.04 5.30 -11.41
CA PHE A 4 6.52 4.30 -10.49
C PHE A 4 7.20 4.38 -9.13
N ALA A 5 8.53 4.48 -9.11
CA ALA A 5 9.30 4.48 -7.87
C ALA A 5 9.10 5.75 -7.02
N CYS A 6 8.97 6.92 -7.66
CA CYS A 6 8.97 8.21 -6.97
C CYS A 6 7.61 8.92 -7.04
N ASN A 7 7.06 9.13 -8.25
CA ASN A 7 5.85 9.94 -8.40
C ASN A 7 4.60 9.18 -7.89
N PHE A 8 4.45 7.91 -8.24
CA PHE A 8 3.33 7.10 -7.77
C PHE A 8 3.43 6.79 -6.29
N SER A 9 4.62 6.47 -5.77
CA SER A 9 4.85 6.34 -4.32
C SER A 9 4.42 7.60 -3.56
N ASN A 10 4.81 8.79 -4.04
CA ASN A 10 4.40 10.04 -3.41
C ASN A 10 2.88 10.28 -3.47
N HIS A 11 2.24 9.89 -4.58
CA HIS A 11 0.78 9.94 -4.66
C HIS A 11 0.13 8.99 -3.64
N VAL A 12 0.64 7.77 -3.47
CA VAL A 12 0.15 6.84 -2.44
C VAL A 12 0.38 7.40 -1.03
N TYR A 13 1.48 8.11 -0.76
CA TYR A 13 1.66 8.82 0.52
C TYR A 13 0.61 9.91 0.72
N THR A 14 0.21 10.60 -0.35
CA THR A 14 -0.85 11.62 -0.29
C THR A 14 -2.19 11.00 0.06
N LEU A 15 -2.55 9.86 -0.55
CA LEU A 15 -3.76 9.11 -0.22
C LEU A 15 -3.73 8.62 1.23
N ALA A 16 -2.59 8.08 1.68
CA ALA A 16 -2.42 7.64 3.07
C ALA A 16 -2.57 8.82 4.07
N ALA A 17 -2.05 10.00 3.75
CA ALA A 17 -2.22 11.21 4.55
C ALA A 17 -3.69 11.64 4.64
N GLN A 18 -4.47 11.50 3.56
CA GLN A 18 -5.91 11.78 3.59
C GLN A 18 -6.65 10.79 4.50
N ILE A 19 -6.35 9.48 4.40
CA ILE A 19 -6.97 8.45 5.24
C ILE A 19 -6.76 8.74 6.72
N VAL A 20 -5.52 8.97 7.16
CA VAL A 20 -5.23 9.20 8.58
C VAL A 20 -5.85 10.51 9.08
N ARG A 21 -5.83 11.58 8.28
CA ARG A 21 -6.46 12.86 8.65
C ARG A 21 -7.97 12.74 8.78
N ASN A 22 -8.63 12.01 7.89
CA ASN A 22 -10.07 11.73 7.98
C ASN A 22 -10.44 10.93 9.24
N ASN A 23 -9.46 10.27 9.87
CA ASN A 23 -9.61 9.55 11.13
C ASN A 23 -9.02 10.34 12.33
N ASN A 24 -8.78 11.64 12.18
CA ASN A 24 -8.21 12.53 13.21
C ASN A 24 -6.82 12.09 13.71
N LEU A 25 -6.02 11.49 12.84
CA LEU A 25 -4.65 11.06 13.13
C LEU A 25 -3.63 11.88 12.35
N ASP A 26 -2.43 12.03 12.90
CA ASP A 26 -1.31 12.71 12.24
C ASP A 26 -0.63 11.79 11.22
N PHE A 27 -0.26 12.35 10.06
CA PHE A 27 0.53 11.66 9.05
C PHE A 27 1.92 11.27 9.55
N ASP A 28 2.43 11.97 10.57
CA ASP A 28 3.73 11.68 11.17
C ASP A 28 3.84 10.26 11.73
N LEU A 29 2.71 9.64 12.07
CA LEU A 29 2.64 8.23 12.47
C LEU A 29 3.10 7.26 11.37
N LEU A 30 2.99 7.66 10.09
CA LEU A 30 3.35 6.82 8.95
C LEU A 30 4.81 7.00 8.52
N LYS A 31 5.46 8.11 8.90
CA LYS A 31 6.84 8.41 8.47
C LYS A 31 7.84 7.29 8.79
N PRO A 32 7.85 6.68 9.99
CA PRO A 32 8.77 5.58 10.28
C PRO A 32 8.54 4.35 9.40
N LEU A 33 7.28 4.00 9.11
CA LEU A 33 6.93 2.86 8.26
C LEU A 33 7.32 3.08 6.80
N ILE A 34 7.13 4.32 6.30
CA ILE A 34 7.56 4.72 4.96
C ILE A 34 9.08 4.62 4.84
N LEU A 35 9.82 5.14 5.83
CA LEU A 35 11.28 5.09 5.86
C LEU A 35 11.78 3.65 5.86
N GLU A 36 11.27 2.79 6.74
CA GLU A 36 11.65 1.38 6.80
C GLU A 36 11.41 0.66 5.47
N THR A 37 10.29 0.96 4.80
CA THR A 37 9.97 0.38 3.49
C THR A 37 10.98 0.82 2.41
N ALA A 38 11.35 2.10 2.40
CA ALA A 38 12.34 2.64 1.46
C ALA A 38 13.75 2.12 1.75
N GLU A 39 14.13 1.93 3.02
CA GLU A 39 15.43 1.38 3.40
C GLU A 39 15.57 -0.11 3.03
N LYS A 40 14.50 -0.91 3.17
CA LYS A 40 14.52 -2.34 2.82
C LYS A 40 14.93 -2.58 1.36
N VAL A 41 14.45 -1.76 0.42
CA VAL A 41 14.76 -1.95 -1.01
C VAL A 41 16.20 -1.57 -1.38
N LEU A 42 16.96 -0.93 -0.46
CA LEU A 42 18.39 -0.67 -0.66
C LEU A 42 19.25 -1.92 -0.46
N THR A 43 18.75 -2.90 0.31
CA THR A 43 19.50 -4.11 0.68
C THR A 43 18.82 -5.40 0.22
N LEU A 44 17.51 -5.38 -0.01
CA LEU A 44 16.72 -6.50 -0.50
C LEU A 44 16.21 -6.23 -1.92
N ASN A 45 16.07 -7.29 -2.71
CA ASN A 45 15.33 -7.21 -3.96
C ASN A 45 13.86 -6.79 -3.67
N PRO A 46 13.26 -5.87 -4.42
CA PRO A 46 11.87 -5.43 -4.20
C PRO A 46 10.84 -6.56 -4.11
N LEU A 47 11.03 -7.65 -4.87
CA LEU A 47 10.18 -8.84 -4.80
C LEU A 47 10.19 -9.45 -3.39
N ASN A 48 11.37 -9.55 -2.78
CA ASN A 48 11.55 -10.13 -1.44
C ASN A 48 11.20 -9.14 -0.31
N ALA A 49 11.24 -7.84 -0.59
CA ALA A 49 10.86 -6.80 0.37
C ALA A 49 9.34 -6.64 0.50
N GLN A 50 8.55 -7.19 -0.43
CA GLN A 50 7.09 -7.14 -0.38
C GLN A 50 6.56 -7.84 0.89
N THR A 51 5.58 -7.22 1.55
CA THR A 51 4.88 -7.81 2.70
C THR A 51 3.38 -7.44 2.64
N GLY A 52 2.63 -7.72 3.70
CA GLY A 52 1.24 -7.32 3.85
C GLY A 52 0.22 -8.40 3.46
N PRO A 53 -1.08 -8.12 3.62
CA PRO A 53 -2.14 -9.10 3.41
C PRO A 53 -2.27 -9.55 1.95
N ALA A 54 -1.99 -8.68 0.99
CA ALA A 54 -2.01 -9.02 -0.43
C ALA A 54 -0.98 -10.11 -0.79
N LEU A 55 0.24 -10.03 -0.24
CA LEU A 55 1.25 -11.08 -0.45
C LEU A 55 0.78 -12.44 0.06
N ARG A 56 0.08 -12.45 1.20
CA ARG A 56 -0.41 -13.68 1.85
C ARG A 56 -1.76 -14.16 1.32
N ASP A 57 -2.35 -13.47 0.34
CA ASP A 57 -3.76 -13.64 -0.09
C ASP A 57 -4.74 -13.71 1.11
N ASP A 58 -4.52 -12.85 2.11
CA ASP A 58 -5.34 -12.78 3.32
C ASP A 58 -6.67 -12.05 3.03
N LYS A 59 -7.62 -12.81 2.48
CA LYS A 59 -8.93 -12.31 2.04
C LYS A 59 -9.72 -11.66 3.16
N ILE A 60 -9.56 -12.10 4.41
CA ILE A 60 -10.29 -11.53 5.55
C ILE A 60 -9.83 -10.09 5.77
N THR A 61 -8.51 -9.88 5.89
CA THR A 61 -7.95 -8.54 6.06
C THR A 61 -8.21 -7.65 4.85
N LEU A 62 -8.07 -8.20 3.62
CA LEU A 62 -8.35 -7.45 2.39
C LEU A 62 -9.80 -6.95 2.33
N ASN A 63 -10.77 -7.80 2.67
CA ASN A 63 -12.19 -7.43 2.69
C ASN A 63 -12.49 -6.40 3.78
N HIS A 64 -11.89 -6.51 4.97
CA HIS A 64 -12.05 -5.49 6.01
C HIS A 64 -11.53 -4.12 5.56
N HIS A 65 -10.41 -4.06 4.85
CA HIS A 65 -9.91 -2.81 4.28
C HIS A 65 -10.85 -2.25 3.20
N LEU A 66 -11.40 -3.10 2.33
CA LEU A 66 -12.38 -2.67 1.31
C LEU A 66 -13.65 -2.09 1.96
N GLU A 67 -14.15 -2.72 3.02
CA GLU A 67 -15.29 -2.23 3.78
C GLU A 67 -14.99 -0.90 4.49
N PHE A 68 -13.79 -0.74 5.05
CA PHE A 68 -13.36 0.53 5.63
C PHE A 68 -13.35 1.67 4.58
N LEU A 69 -13.01 1.35 3.33
CA LEU A 69 -12.95 2.30 2.22
C LEU A 69 -14.28 2.48 1.47
N LYS A 70 -15.38 1.86 1.89
CA LYS A 70 -16.65 1.81 1.12
C LYS A 70 -17.25 3.17 0.76
N ASN A 71 -16.93 4.22 1.51
CA ASN A 71 -17.43 5.58 1.28
C ASN A 71 -16.54 6.39 0.31
N ASP A 72 -15.43 5.81 -0.17
CA ASP A 72 -14.53 6.39 -1.16
C ASP A 72 -14.26 5.37 -2.29
N PRO A 73 -15.16 5.29 -3.29
CA PRO A 73 -15.05 4.31 -4.38
C PRO A 73 -13.73 4.42 -5.17
N HIS A 74 -13.19 5.64 -5.30
CA HIS A 74 -11.94 5.86 -6.01
C HIS A 74 -10.75 5.26 -5.26
N LEU A 75 -10.67 5.50 -3.95
CA LEU A 75 -9.62 4.93 -3.12
C LEU A 75 -9.76 3.40 -3.02
N GLN A 76 -10.99 2.89 -3.00
CA GLN A 76 -11.27 1.46 -3.03
C GLN A 76 -10.75 0.79 -4.32
N GLU A 77 -10.98 1.42 -5.48
CA GLU A 77 -10.48 0.94 -6.77
C GLU A 77 -8.94 0.87 -6.83
N ILE A 78 -8.27 1.92 -6.33
CA ILE A 78 -6.81 1.95 -6.26
C ILE A 78 -6.29 0.83 -5.35
N TYR A 79 -6.88 0.69 -4.15
CA TYR A 79 -6.49 -0.34 -3.19
C TYR A 79 -6.65 -1.75 -3.78
N GLN A 80 -7.78 -2.02 -4.44
CA GLN A 80 -8.06 -3.30 -5.07
C GLN A 80 -7.07 -3.59 -6.21
N SER A 81 -6.81 -2.59 -7.06
CA SER A 81 -5.90 -2.74 -8.20
C SER A 81 -4.47 -3.04 -7.78
N LEU A 82 -3.95 -2.33 -6.77
CA LEU A 82 -2.61 -2.56 -6.22
C LEU A 82 -2.52 -3.92 -5.53
N SER A 83 -3.52 -4.29 -4.72
CA SER A 83 -3.56 -5.58 -4.03
C SER A 83 -3.58 -6.75 -5.03
N GLN A 84 -4.43 -6.66 -6.06
CA GLN A 84 -4.51 -7.70 -7.10
C GLN A 84 -3.21 -7.79 -7.91
N SER A 85 -2.55 -6.66 -8.19
CA SER A 85 -1.24 -6.65 -8.85
C SER A 85 -0.18 -7.39 -8.02
N ILE A 86 -0.13 -7.16 -6.70
CA ILE A 86 0.78 -7.86 -5.79
C ILE A 86 0.50 -9.37 -5.77
N ILE A 87 -0.76 -9.78 -5.61
CA ILE A 87 -1.19 -11.18 -5.61
C ILE A 87 -0.77 -11.87 -6.90
N ASN A 88 -1.10 -11.27 -8.05
CA ASN A 88 -0.80 -11.83 -9.37
C ASN A 88 0.70 -12.01 -9.61
N LEU A 89 1.53 -11.09 -9.10
CA LEU A 89 2.97 -11.19 -9.24
C LEU A 89 3.55 -12.36 -8.43
N HIS A 90 3.08 -12.55 -7.20
CA HIS A 90 3.64 -13.54 -6.27
C HIS A 90 3.03 -14.93 -6.40
N GLN A 91 1.84 -15.06 -7.01
CA GLN A 91 1.30 -16.37 -7.40
C GLN A 91 1.95 -16.94 -8.68
N LYS A 92 2.64 -16.09 -9.46
CA LYS A 92 3.32 -16.48 -10.71
C LYS A 92 4.84 -16.66 -10.56
N ALA A 93 5.40 -16.26 -9.41
CA ALA A 93 6.81 -16.42 -9.07
C ALA A 93 7.06 -17.79 -8.45
#